data_AF-A0A8T6FGB7-F1
#
_entry.id   AF-A0A8T6FGB7-F1
#
_cell.length_a   1.000
_cell.length_b   1.000
_cell.length_c   1.000
_cell.angle_alpha   90.00
_cell.angle_beta   90.00
_cell.angle_gamma   90.00
#
_symmetry.space_group_name_H-M   'P 1'
#
loop_
_entity.id
_entity.type
_entity.pdbx_description
1 polymer ?
#
loop_
_entity_poly.entity_id
_entity_poly.type
_entity_poly.pdbx_seq_one_letter_code
_entity_poly.pdbx_strand_id
1 'polypeptide(L)' 'MFGSQLVNEQATWEEIKVVLEVMESGRWTSVFAYDHFIPPWHRTDEIMEHGFLNTLEGWALLASVAAVT' A
#
# COMPACT_ATOMS: atom_id res chain seq x y z
N MET A 1 7.34 -19.08 -6.55
CA MET A 1 6.08 -18.33 -6.40
C MET A 1 6.43 -17.10 -5.59
N PHE A 2 6.31 -15.90 -6.15
CA PHE A 2 6.75 -14.64 -5.50
C PHE A 2 5.54 -13.83 -5.06
N GLY A 3 5.62 -13.30 -3.84
CA GLY A 3 4.62 -12.37 -3.30
C GLY A 3 5.24 -11.00 -3.06
N SER A 4 4.43 -9.95 -3.15
CA SER A 4 4.86 -8.59 -2.85
C SER A 4 4.03 -7.99 -1.70
N GLN A 5 4.69 -7.32 -0.76
CA GLN A 5 4.03 -6.45 0.20
C GLN A 5 3.91 -5.06 -0.42
N LEU A 6 2.69 -4.54 -0.53
CA LEU A 6 2.48 -3.16 -0.93
C LEU A 6 2.89 -2.22 0.19
N VAL A 7 3.52 -1.11 -0.20
CA VAL A 7 3.69 0.03 0.69
C VAL A 7 2.45 0.90 0.53
N ASN A 8 1.41 0.63 1.33
CA ASN A 8 0.15 1.37 1.31
C ASN A 8 0.11 2.57 2.28
N GLU A 9 1.28 3.00 2.73
CA GLU A 9 1.52 4.21 3.53
C GLU A 9 2.23 5.23 2.66
N GLN A 10 1.89 6.51 2.82
CA GLN A 10 2.46 7.61 2.03
C GLN A 10 2.37 7.35 0.51
N ALA A 11 1.37 6.57 0.10
CA ALA A 11 1.16 6.13 -1.26
C ALA A 11 -0.25 6.50 -1.72
N THR A 12 -0.34 6.88 -2.98
CA THR A 12 -1.58 7.10 -3.70
C THR A 12 -2.05 5.81 -4.38
N TRP A 13 -3.34 5.75 -4.72
CA TRP A 13 -3.88 4.62 -5.47
C TRP A 13 -3.22 4.47 -6.85
N GLU A 14 -2.93 5.59 -7.51
CA GLU A 14 -2.26 5.63 -8.82
C GLU A 14 -0.86 5.00 -8.76
N GLU A 15 -0.09 5.28 -7.69
CA GLU A 15 1.21 4.65 -7.47
C GLU A 15 1.09 3.15 -7.22
N ILE A 16 0.11 2.72 -6.43
CA ILE A 16 -0.18 1.29 -6.24
C ILE A 16 -0.52 0.61 -7.56
N LYS A 17 -1.36 1.22 -8.40
CA LYS A 17 -1.72 0.66 -9.71
C LYS A 17 -0.51 0.43 -10.62
N VAL A 18 0.44 1.35 -10.66
CA VAL A 18 1.67 1.18 -11.43
C VAL A 18 2.45 -0.05 -10.95
N VAL A 19 2.52 -0.27 -9.63
CA VAL A 19 3.16 -1.48 -9.08
C VAL A 19 2.41 -2.74 -9.50
N LEU A 20 1.07 -2.74 -9.45
CA LEU A 20 0.25 -3.87 -9.89
C LEU A 20 0.47 -4.20 -11.37
N GLU A 21 0.53 -3.20 -12.25
CA GLU A 21 0.80 -3.41 -13.69
C GLU A 21 2.16 -4.10 -13.93
N VAL A 22 3.19 -3.70 -13.19
CA VAL A 22 4.50 -4.36 -13.22
C VAL A 22 4.40 -5.80 -12.69
N MET A 23 3.61 -6.02 -11.64
CA MET A 23 3.42 -7.36 -11.08
C MET A 23 2.70 -8.30 -12.04
N GLU A 24 1.61 -7.84 -12.67
CA GLU A 24 0.81 -8.59 -13.65
C GLU A 24 1.61 -8.99 -14.90
N SER A 25 2.51 -8.12 -15.37
CA SER A 25 3.40 -8.46 -16.48
C SER A 25 4.54 -9.43 -16.11
N GLY A 26 4.70 -9.73 -14.81
CA GLY A 26 5.82 -10.47 -14.24
C GLY A 26 5.50 -11.90 -13.83
N ARG A 27 6.22 -12.40 -12.82
CA ARG A 27 6.06 -13.76 -12.24
C ARG A 27 5.53 -13.72 -10.80
N TRP A 28 4.81 -12.66 -10.47
CA TRP A 28 4.22 -12.46 -9.15
C TRP A 28 2.90 -13.22 -9.06
N THR A 29 2.56 -13.63 -7.85
CA THR A 29 1.45 -14.58 -7.63
C THR A 29 0.59 -14.23 -6.43
N SER A 30 1.03 -13.27 -5.63
CA SER A 30 0.29 -12.77 -4.49
C SER A 30 0.74 -11.37 -4.12
N VAL A 31 -0.17 -10.66 -3.47
CA VAL A 31 0.01 -9.31 -2.96
C VAL A 31 -0.58 -9.24 -1.56
N PHE A 32 0.10 -8.50 -0.70
CA PHE A 32 -0.26 -8.30 0.71
C PHE A 32 -0.21 -6.80 1.01
N ALA A 33 -0.96 -6.33 2.02
CA ALA A 33 -1.01 -4.94 2.44
C ALA A 33 -0.95 -4.85 3.97
N TYR A 34 -0.52 -3.71 4.50
CA TYR A 34 -0.62 -3.43 5.94
C TYR A 34 -2.07 -3.16 6.32
N ASP A 35 -2.48 -3.65 7.50
CA ASP A 35 -3.74 -3.28 8.14
C ASP A 35 -3.47 -2.25 9.25
N HIS A 36 -2.97 -1.08 8.86
CA HIS A 36 -2.63 -0.02 9.79
C HIS A 36 -3.77 0.98 9.90
N PHE A 37 -4.34 1.08 11.10
CA PHE A 37 -5.31 2.14 11.42
C PHE A 37 -4.63 3.51 11.56
N ILE A 38 -3.38 3.53 12.02
CA ILE A 38 -2.54 4.72 12.14
C ILE A 38 -1.24 4.44 11.39
N PRO A 39 -0.78 5.34 10.51
CA PRO A 39 0.52 5.19 9.83
C PRO A 39 1.64 5.03 10.87
N PRO A 40 2.65 4.17 10.61
CA PRO A 40 3.75 3.94 11.54
C PRO A 40 4.52 5.25 11.75
N TRP A 41 4.59 5.65 13.01
CA TRP A 41 5.31 6.85 13.43
C TRP A 41 6.82 6.62 13.38
N HIS A 42 7.55 7.51 12.70
CA HIS A 42 9.00 7.54 12.84
C HIS A 42 9.38 8.29 14.12
N ARG A 43 10.34 7.73 14.87
CA ARG A 43 10.75 8.18 16.21
C ARG A 43 11.34 9.62 16.23
N THR A 44 11.68 10.16 15.06
CA THR A 44 12.31 11.48 14.88
C THR A 44 11.33 12.61 14.60
N ASP A 45 10.07 12.29 14.31
CA ASP A 45 9.12 13.28 13.83
C ASP A 45 8.38 13.83 15.04
N GLU A 46 8.57 15.13 15.32
CA GLU A 46 7.72 15.87 16.24
C GLU A 46 6.26 15.53 15.91
N ILE A 47 5.48 15.25 16.95
CA ILE A 47 4.10 14.75 16.93
C ILE A 47 3.12 15.73 16.22
N MET A 48 3.62 16.76 15.52
CA MET A 48 2.87 17.93 15.07
C MET A 48 2.71 18.12 13.55
N GLU A 49 3.38 17.38 12.66
CA GLU A 49 3.12 17.44 11.19
C GLU A 49 2.26 16.27 10.65
N HIS A 50 1.59 15.52 11.53
CA HIS A 50 0.92 14.24 11.25
C HIS A 50 -0.38 14.32 10.43
N GLY A 51 -0.75 15.49 9.93
CA GLY A 51 -1.94 15.66 9.08
C GLY A 51 -1.79 15.13 7.65
N PHE A 52 -0.59 14.68 7.25
CA PHE A 52 -0.25 14.46 5.84
C PHE A 52 0.19 13.04 5.46
N LEU A 53 0.29 12.10 6.41
CA LEU A 53 0.69 10.73 6.09
C LEU A 53 -0.54 9.89 5.76
N ASN A 54 -0.97 9.93 4.50
CA ASN A 54 -2.07 9.10 4.02
C ASN A 54 -1.70 7.61 4.13
N THR A 55 -2.61 6.80 4.64
CA THR A 55 -2.53 5.33 4.59
C THR A 55 -3.79 4.81 3.95
N LEU A 56 -3.66 4.01 2.90
CA LEU A 56 -4.79 3.32 2.30
C LEU A 56 -5.16 2.15 3.22
N GLU A 57 -6.43 2.09 3.61
CA GLU A 57 -6.95 1.03 4.47
C GLU A 57 -6.82 -0.34 3.78
N GLY A 58 -6.31 -1.33 4.52
CA GLY A 58 -5.82 -2.59 3.96
C GLY A 58 -6.91 -3.42 3.27
N TRP A 59 -8.10 -3.52 3.85
CA TRP A 59 -9.18 -4.32 3.29
C TRP A 59 -9.76 -3.71 2.00
N ALA A 60 -10.06 -2.42 2.02
CA ALA A 60 -10.55 -1.67 0.85
C ALA A 60 -9.50 -1.66 -0.26
N LEU A 61 -8.21 -1.56 0.09
CA LEU A 61 -7.13 -1.65 -0.88
C LEU A 61 -7.10 -3.01 -1.55
N LEU A 62 -7.09 -4.11 -0.79
CA LEU A 62 -7.06 -5.46 -1.36
C LEU A 62 -8.29 -5.76 -2.21
N ALA A 63 -9.48 -5.28 -1.82
CA ALA A 63 -10.68 -5.36 -2.63
C ALA A 63 -10.55 -4.60 -3.96
N SER A 64 -9.92 -3.42 -3.93
CA SER A 64 -9.69 -2.60 -5.13
C SER A 64 -8.66 -3.22 -6.05
N VAL A 65 -7.58 -3.79 -5.49
CA VAL A 65 -6.56 -4.57 -6.22
C VAL A 65 -7.22 -5.72 -6.97
N ALA A 66 -8.00 -6.55 -6.27
CA ALA A 66 -8.69 -7.69 -6.87
C ALA A 66 -9.70 -7.32 -7.97
N ALA A 67 -10.20 -6.08 -7.99
CA ALA A 67 -11.11 -5.60 -9.02
C ALA A 67 -10.42 -5.15 -10.31
N VAL A 68 -9.10 -4.91 -10.28
CA VAL A 68 -8.34 -4.35 -11.42
C VAL A 68 -7.24 -5.25 -11.95
N THR A 69 -6.94 -6.35 -11.25
CA THR A 69 -6.02 -7.42 -11.67
C THR A 69 -6.77 -8.60 -12.27
#